data_AF-W7V183-F1
#
_entry.id   AF-W7V183-F1
#
_cell.length_a   1.000
_cell.length_b   1.000
_cell.length_c   1.000
_cell.angle_alpha   90.00
_cell.angle_beta   90.00
_cell.angle_gamma   90.00
#
_symmetry.space_group_name_H-M   'P 1'
#
loop_
_entity.id
_entity.type
_entity.pdbx_description
1 polymer ?
#
loop_
_entity_poly.entity_id
_entity_poly.type
_entity_poly.pdbx_seq_one_letter_code
_entity_poly.pdbx_strand_id
1 'polypeptide(L)'
;MFPVGSTVIFDVSLNDTPPTEMDINDVDVDKSYYTIEGNRIYGRVKIDESYYHPNFCFVDFHSDTLCGDFTINDFCVVSANSDNITENSSVEMDKDHTLHAVWEKTVNLGDVNNDGQVDAVDASSVLAYYARISTNQNGEYTEEQKLAADVNDDGQINAVDASNILAYYTYVSTTKDDIVPIDEYLKKM
;
A
#
# COMPACT_ATOMS: atom_id res chain seq x y z
N MET A 1 -1.24 -4.61 -3.83
CA MET A 1 -1.60 -3.19 -4.05
C MET A 1 -2.40 -3.11 -5.34
N PHE A 2 -3.56 -2.44 -5.32
CA PHE A 2 -4.41 -2.32 -6.50
C PHE A 2 -3.84 -1.27 -7.48
N PRO A 3 -3.56 -1.61 -8.76
CA PRO A 3 -3.08 -0.63 -9.73
C PRO A 3 -4.04 0.53 -9.98
N VAL A 4 -3.51 1.71 -10.33
CA VAL A 4 -4.30 2.82 -10.89
C VAL A 4 -5.17 2.32 -12.05
N GLY A 5 -6.44 2.72 -12.05
CA GLY A 5 -7.44 2.24 -13.02
C GLY A 5 -8.20 0.98 -12.60
N SER A 6 -7.75 0.26 -11.56
CA SER A 6 -8.43 -0.94 -11.04
C SER A 6 -9.82 -0.62 -10.51
N THR A 7 -10.73 -1.60 -10.64
CA THR A 7 -12.01 -1.59 -9.93
C THR A 7 -11.90 -2.46 -8.70
N VAL A 8 -12.21 -1.87 -7.57
CA VAL A 8 -12.24 -2.46 -6.24
C VAL A 8 -13.69 -2.64 -5.84
N ILE A 9 -14.08 -3.84 -5.42
CA ILE A 9 -15.39 -4.15 -4.86
C ILE A 9 -15.26 -4.09 -3.34
N PHE A 10 -16.22 -3.50 -2.64
CA PHE A 10 -16.26 -3.47 -1.18
C PHE A 10 -17.59 -4.02 -0.65
N ASP A 11 -17.56 -4.58 0.56
CA ASP A 11 -18.72 -5.11 1.28
C ASP A 11 -18.50 -4.92 2.79
N VAL A 12 -19.37 -4.13 3.43
CA VAL A 12 -19.25 -3.69 4.83
C VAL A 12 -20.51 -4.07 5.57
N SER A 13 -20.36 -4.74 6.71
CA SER A 13 -21.46 -5.04 7.63
C SER A 13 -21.32 -4.24 8.92
N LEU A 14 -22.36 -3.48 9.28
CA LEU A 14 -22.42 -2.62 10.46
C LEU A 14 -23.20 -3.30 11.59
N ASN A 15 -23.00 -2.87 12.84
CA ASN A 15 -23.84 -3.30 13.96
C ASN A 15 -25.23 -2.67 13.96
N ASP A 16 -25.36 -1.44 13.46
CA ASP A 16 -26.59 -0.66 13.45
C ASP A 16 -27.08 -0.38 12.02
N THR A 17 -28.26 0.24 11.90
CA THR A 17 -28.78 0.66 10.59
C THR A 17 -28.09 1.96 10.17
N PRO A 18 -27.45 2.04 9.00
CA PRO A 18 -26.79 3.25 8.52
C PRO A 18 -27.81 4.40 8.32
N PRO A 19 -27.41 5.66 8.54
CA PRO A 19 -28.28 6.81 8.30
C PRO A 19 -28.71 6.94 6.84
N THR A 20 -29.89 7.52 6.61
CA THR A 20 -30.40 7.83 5.26
C THR A 20 -29.66 8.99 4.57
N GLU A 21 -28.79 9.68 5.30
CA GLU A 21 -27.93 10.79 4.85
C GLU A 21 -26.45 10.39 4.92
N MET A 22 -26.16 9.09 4.76
CA MET A 22 -24.80 8.59 4.64
C MET A 22 -24.25 8.94 3.26
N ASP A 23 -23.23 9.78 3.24
CA ASP A 23 -22.52 10.14 2.03
C ASP A 23 -21.25 9.32 1.89
N ILE A 24 -21.14 8.60 0.78
CA ILE A 24 -19.95 7.80 0.41
C ILE A 24 -19.22 8.57 -0.68
N ASN A 25 -18.85 9.81 -0.35
CA ASN A 25 -18.14 10.75 -1.20
C ASN A 25 -16.84 11.16 -0.51
N ASP A 26 -15.71 10.69 -1.06
CA ASP A 26 -14.52 11.53 -1.13
C ASP A 26 -14.52 12.19 -2.52
N VAL A 27 -14.90 13.48 -2.55
CA VAL A 27 -14.81 14.54 -3.58
C VAL A 27 -14.97 14.22 -5.10
N ASP A 28 -14.45 13.13 -5.66
CA ASP A 28 -14.32 12.92 -7.12
C ASP A 28 -14.67 11.49 -7.62
N VAL A 29 -15.49 10.72 -6.89
CA VAL A 29 -15.85 9.33 -7.28
C VAL A 29 -16.95 9.25 -8.37
N ASP A 30 -16.77 9.92 -9.52
CA ASP A 30 -17.72 10.09 -10.66
C ASP A 30 -18.36 8.78 -11.21
N LYS A 31 -17.90 7.59 -10.79
CA LYS A 31 -18.39 6.27 -11.26
C LYS A 31 -18.51 5.18 -10.18
N SER A 32 -18.47 5.53 -8.88
CA SER A 32 -18.81 4.55 -7.85
C SER A 32 -20.30 4.18 -7.93
N TYR A 33 -20.60 2.95 -7.52
CA TYR A 33 -21.97 2.48 -7.32
C TYR A 33 -21.98 1.65 -6.06
N TYR A 34 -22.85 1.99 -5.12
CA TYR A 34 -23.07 1.24 -3.90
C TYR A 34 -24.56 0.98 -3.67
N THR A 35 -24.85 0.01 -2.82
CA THR A 35 -26.20 -0.34 -2.37
C THR A 35 -26.17 -0.46 -0.85
N ILE A 36 -27.21 0.09 -0.20
CA ILE A 36 -27.45 -0.09 1.23
C ILE A 36 -28.62 -1.08 1.38
N GLU A 37 -28.39 -2.20 2.05
CA GLU A 37 -29.40 -3.22 2.37
C GLU A 37 -29.41 -3.49 3.88
N GLY A 38 -30.30 -2.80 4.60
CA GLY A 38 -30.33 -2.89 6.06
C GLY A 38 -29.03 -2.37 6.67
N ASN A 39 -28.37 -3.17 7.50
CA ASN A 39 -27.08 -2.85 8.13
C ASN A 39 -25.85 -3.14 7.25
N ARG A 40 -26.03 -3.41 5.95
CA ARG A 40 -24.94 -3.78 5.03
C ARG A 40 -24.82 -2.77 3.89
N ILE A 41 -23.59 -2.45 3.52
CA ILE A 41 -23.26 -1.52 2.44
C ILE A 41 -22.23 -2.19 1.54
N TYR A 42 -22.53 -2.34 0.26
CA TYR A 42 -21.61 -2.97 -0.69
C TYR A 42 -21.63 -2.23 -2.02
N GLY A 43 -20.50 -2.23 -2.72
CA GLY A 43 -20.35 -1.42 -3.91
C GLY A 43 -19.04 -1.64 -4.63
N ARG A 44 -18.69 -0.68 -5.50
CA ARG A 44 -17.40 -0.63 -6.17
C ARG A 44 -16.87 0.79 -6.29
N VAL A 45 -15.56 0.92 -6.16
CA VAL A 45 -14.76 2.14 -6.36
C VAL A 45 -13.79 1.88 -7.50
N LYS A 46 -13.46 2.92 -8.28
CA LYS A 46 -12.37 2.85 -9.27
C LYS A 46 -11.21 3.70 -8.76
N ILE A 47 -10.01 3.14 -8.77
CA ILE A 47 -8.79 3.86 -8.37
C ILE A 47 -8.33 4.76 -9.51
N ASP A 48 -7.90 5.97 -9.18
CA ASP A 48 -7.15 6.84 -10.08
C ASP A 48 -5.92 7.47 -9.39
N GLU A 49 -5.20 8.31 -10.13
CA GLU A 49 -3.91 8.89 -9.72
C GLU A 49 -4.03 9.95 -8.61
N SER A 50 -5.20 10.58 -8.43
CA SER A 50 -5.41 11.60 -7.41
C SER A 50 -5.48 11.02 -5.99
N TYR A 51 -5.89 9.76 -5.90
CA TYR A 51 -6.05 9.02 -4.65
C TYR A 51 -4.81 8.21 -4.25
N TYR A 52 -3.80 8.05 -5.11
CA TYR A 52 -2.71 7.09 -4.88
C TYR A 52 -1.82 7.46 -3.68
N HIS A 53 -2.15 6.94 -2.49
CA HIS A 53 -1.23 6.86 -1.37
C HIS A 53 -0.49 5.51 -1.42
N PRO A 54 0.84 5.45 -1.23
CA PRO A 54 1.61 4.20 -1.33
C PRO A 54 1.13 3.07 -0.41
N ASN A 55 0.44 3.41 0.69
CA ASN A 55 0.01 2.51 1.77
C ASN A 55 -1.52 2.49 2.09
N PHE A 56 -2.40 3.29 1.44
CA PHE A 56 -3.81 3.43 1.87
C PHE A 56 -4.86 3.44 0.75
N CYS A 57 -6.09 3.00 1.08
CA CYS A 57 -7.24 2.82 0.17
C CYS A 57 -8.58 2.78 0.96
N PHE A 58 -9.80 3.05 0.45
CA PHE A 58 -10.33 4.15 -0.38
C PHE A 58 -11.86 4.24 -0.16
N VAL A 59 -12.35 4.29 1.10
CA VAL A 59 -13.79 4.34 1.39
C VAL A 59 -14.12 5.27 2.58
N ASP A 60 -14.31 6.55 2.29
CA ASP A 60 -14.90 7.47 3.27
C ASP A 60 -16.41 7.24 3.42
N PHE A 61 -16.90 7.41 4.64
CA PHE A 61 -18.28 7.16 5.07
C PHE A 61 -18.76 8.32 5.94
N HIS A 62 -18.99 9.47 5.32
CA HIS A 62 -19.38 10.68 6.02
C HIS A 62 -20.89 10.71 6.30
N SER A 63 -21.32 11.29 7.42
CA SER A 63 -22.73 11.65 7.61
C SER A 63 -22.92 12.63 8.76
N ASP A 64 -23.63 13.73 8.51
CA ASP A 64 -24.05 14.71 9.53
C ASP A 64 -24.89 14.09 10.66
N THR A 65 -25.44 12.88 10.46
CA THR A 65 -26.31 12.18 11.42
C THR A 65 -25.73 10.87 11.98
N LEU A 66 -24.47 10.52 11.72
CA LEU A 66 -23.74 9.46 12.43
C LEU A 66 -23.48 9.90 13.88
N CYS A 67 -24.49 9.72 14.75
CA CYS A 67 -24.49 10.26 16.11
C CYS A 67 -23.89 9.33 17.18
N GLY A 68 -23.11 8.32 16.77
CA GLY A 68 -22.40 7.42 17.68
C GLY A 68 -21.42 6.50 16.95
N ASP A 69 -20.44 6.00 17.69
CA ASP A 69 -19.42 5.05 17.22
C ASP A 69 -20.08 3.76 16.73
N PHE A 70 -20.16 3.55 15.42
CA PHE A 70 -20.61 2.29 14.85
C PHE A 70 -19.44 1.29 14.78
N THR A 71 -19.70 0.02 15.08
CA THR A 71 -18.70 -1.03 14.89
C THR A 71 -18.90 -1.73 13.55
N ILE A 72 -17.80 -1.93 12.84
CA ILE A 72 -17.71 -2.79 11.67
C ILE A 72 -17.65 -4.24 12.15
N ASN A 73 -18.54 -5.09 11.64
CA ASN A 73 -18.55 -6.52 11.90
C ASN A 73 -17.66 -7.29 10.91
N ASP A 74 -17.69 -6.87 9.65
CA ASP A 74 -16.89 -7.43 8.56
C ASP A 74 -16.69 -6.36 7.47
N PHE A 75 -15.53 -6.41 6.82
CA PHE A 75 -15.15 -5.55 5.72
C PHE A 75 -14.31 -6.36 4.73
N CYS A 76 -14.90 -6.66 3.58
CA CYS A 76 -14.22 -7.36 2.50
C CYS A 76 -14.01 -6.41 1.34
N VAL A 77 -12.77 -6.34 0.84
CA VAL A 77 -12.43 -5.57 -0.37
C VAL A 77 -11.72 -6.46 -1.38
N VAL A 78 -12.34 -6.67 -2.54
CA VAL A 78 -11.85 -7.57 -3.59
C VAL A 78 -11.52 -6.77 -4.85
N SER A 79 -10.30 -6.90 -5.36
CA SER A 79 -9.98 -6.50 -6.73
C SER A 79 -10.81 -7.32 -7.72
N ALA A 80 -11.26 -6.72 -8.82
CA ALA A 80 -11.81 -7.48 -9.94
C ALA A 80 -10.83 -8.54 -10.50
N ASN A 81 -9.53 -8.38 -10.24
CA ASN A 81 -8.47 -9.39 -10.43
C ASN A 81 -7.99 -9.87 -9.04
N SER A 82 -8.39 -11.05 -8.62
CA SER A 82 -8.41 -11.62 -7.24
C SER A 82 -7.20 -11.45 -6.29
N ASP A 83 -6.07 -10.97 -6.77
CA ASP A 83 -4.74 -11.35 -6.24
C ASP A 83 -4.20 -10.38 -5.17
N ASN A 84 -5.09 -9.62 -4.51
CA ASN A 84 -4.71 -8.42 -3.73
C ASN A 84 -5.28 -8.32 -2.31
N ILE A 85 -5.91 -9.36 -1.78
CA ILE A 85 -6.27 -9.41 -0.35
C ILE A 85 -5.22 -10.22 0.39
N THR A 86 -4.46 -9.58 1.28
CA THR A 86 -3.53 -10.25 2.19
C THR A 86 -4.18 -10.47 3.55
N GLU A 87 -3.68 -11.45 4.30
CA GLU A 87 -4.16 -11.77 5.65
C GLU A 87 -3.92 -10.66 6.69
N ASN A 88 -3.06 -9.68 6.35
CA ASN A 88 -2.73 -8.51 7.18
C ASN A 88 -3.55 -7.26 6.82
N SER A 89 -4.68 -7.41 6.12
CA SER A 89 -5.59 -6.28 5.86
C SER A 89 -6.32 -5.89 7.15
N SER A 90 -6.34 -4.60 7.50
CA SER A 90 -7.10 -4.08 8.66
C SER A 90 -8.03 -2.95 8.24
N VAL A 91 -9.00 -2.63 9.10
CA VAL A 91 -9.83 -1.41 8.93
C VAL A 91 -9.66 -0.53 10.14
N GLU A 92 -9.26 0.71 9.89
CA GLU A 92 -9.12 1.74 10.90
C GLU A 92 -10.21 2.78 10.70
N MET A 93 -10.92 3.15 11.78
CA MET A 93 -11.80 4.31 11.80
C MET A 93 -11.05 5.48 12.41
N ASP A 94 -10.98 6.61 11.72
CA ASP A 94 -10.37 7.82 12.28
C ASP A 94 -11.37 8.67 13.08
N LYS A 95 -10.99 9.91 13.38
CA LYS A 95 -11.78 10.83 14.22
C LYS A 95 -12.91 11.53 13.48
N ASP A 96 -12.88 11.50 12.16
CA ASP A 96 -13.85 12.14 11.27
C ASP A 96 -14.84 11.08 10.70
N HIS A 97 -14.77 9.84 11.22
CA HIS A 97 -15.55 8.65 10.90
C HIS A 97 -15.26 8.00 9.53
N THR A 98 -14.15 8.37 8.89
CA THR A 98 -13.64 7.75 7.66
C THR A 98 -13.14 6.34 7.93
N LEU A 99 -13.42 5.39 7.02
CA LEU A 99 -12.93 4.01 7.11
C LEU A 99 -11.74 3.76 6.18
N HIS A 100 -10.57 3.65 6.78
CA HIS A 100 -9.33 3.34 6.09
C HIS A 100 -9.15 1.84 6.00
N ALA A 101 -9.20 1.31 4.79
CA ALA A 101 -8.81 -0.06 4.54
C ALA A 101 -7.30 -0.10 4.29
N VAL A 102 -6.58 -0.70 5.24
CA VAL A 102 -5.12 -0.75 5.27
C VAL A 102 -4.68 -2.08 4.72
N TRP A 103 -3.75 -2.05 3.76
CA TRP A 103 -3.02 -3.24 3.31
C TRP A 103 -1.55 -3.06 3.61
N GLU A 104 -0.97 -3.99 4.36
CA GLU A 104 0.47 -4.16 4.32
C GLU A 104 0.89 -4.57 2.91
N LYS A 105 1.48 -3.63 2.18
CA LYS A 105 2.16 -3.89 0.92
C LYS A 105 3.46 -4.63 1.24
N THR A 106 3.47 -5.94 1.04
CA THR A 106 4.72 -6.71 1.04
C THR A 106 5.57 -6.27 -0.15
N VAL A 107 6.41 -5.26 0.06
CA VAL A 107 7.47 -4.87 -0.87
C VAL A 107 8.62 -5.85 -0.67
N ASN A 108 9.13 -6.43 -1.75
CA ASN A 108 10.39 -7.14 -1.72
C ASN A 108 11.51 -6.10 -1.53
N LEU A 109 11.84 -5.79 -0.28
CA LEU A 109 12.84 -4.77 0.03
C LEU A 109 14.20 -5.19 -0.58
N GLY A 110 14.83 -4.27 -1.31
CA GLY A 110 16.05 -4.51 -2.09
C GLY A 110 15.86 -5.09 -3.51
N ASP A 111 14.68 -5.62 -3.87
CA ASP A 111 14.35 -6.13 -5.21
C ASP A 111 13.70 -4.99 -6.02
N VAL A 112 14.54 -4.12 -6.57
CA VAL A 112 14.17 -2.85 -7.20
C VAL A 112 13.73 -3.03 -8.65
N ASN A 113 14.17 -4.11 -9.28
CA ASN A 113 13.75 -4.51 -10.62
C ASN A 113 12.48 -5.40 -10.62
N ASN A 114 12.08 -5.94 -9.46
CA ASN A 114 10.95 -6.87 -9.25
C ASN A 114 11.09 -8.17 -10.06
N ASP A 115 12.29 -8.75 -10.11
CA ASP A 115 12.58 -10.07 -10.70
C ASP A 115 12.54 -11.22 -9.69
N GLY A 116 12.41 -10.89 -8.39
CA GLY A 116 12.33 -11.86 -7.29
C GLY A 116 13.67 -12.18 -6.65
N GLN A 117 14.73 -11.46 -7.00
CA GLN A 117 16.07 -11.56 -6.41
C GLN A 117 16.49 -10.20 -5.84
N VAL A 118 17.46 -10.22 -4.92
CA VAL A 118 18.09 -9.00 -4.39
C VAL A 118 19.57 -9.10 -4.70
N ASP A 119 20.05 -8.39 -5.72
CA ASP A 119 21.42 -8.53 -6.20
C ASP A 119 22.13 -7.22 -6.61
N ALA A 120 23.27 -7.34 -7.29
CA ALA A 120 24.08 -6.20 -7.71
C ALA A 120 23.41 -5.33 -8.81
N VAL A 121 22.41 -5.85 -9.54
CA VAL A 121 21.60 -5.11 -10.51
C VAL A 121 20.72 -4.08 -9.79
N ASP A 122 20.07 -4.47 -8.70
CA ASP A 122 19.25 -3.57 -7.89
C ASP A 122 20.09 -2.43 -7.30
N ALA A 123 21.22 -2.78 -6.65
CA ALA A 123 22.15 -1.78 -6.13
C ALA A 123 22.70 -0.84 -7.22
N SER A 124 22.99 -1.37 -8.42
CA SER A 124 23.43 -0.56 -9.56
C SER A 124 22.32 0.37 -10.06
N SER A 125 21.07 -0.09 -10.05
CA SER A 125 19.90 0.71 -10.36
C SER A 125 19.75 1.87 -9.37
N VAL A 126 19.86 1.58 -8.06
CA VAL A 126 19.76 2.59 -6.99
C VAL A 126 20.83 3.68 -7.14
N LEU A 127 22.07 3.31 -7.46
CA LEU A 127 23.14 4.29 -7.75
C LEU A 127 22.83 5.14 -9.00
N ALA A 128 22.25 4.55 -10.05
CA ALA A 128 21.86 5.27 -11.25
C ALA A 128 20.70 6.24 -11.00
N TYR A 129 19.70 5.83 -10.21
CA TYR A 129 18.62 6.70 -9.73
C TYR A 129 19.17 7.86 -8.90
N TYR A 130 19.98 7.57 -7.89
CA TYR A 130 20.60 8.58 -7.02
C TYR A 130 21.42 9.61 -7.81
N ALA A 131 22.19 9.17 -8.81
CA ALA A 131 22.95 10.07 -9.69
C ALA A 131 22.07 11.00 -10.54
N ARG A 132 20.91 10.51 -11.02
CA ARG A 132 19.92 11.31 -11.76
C ARG A 132 19.29 12.38 -10.85
N ILE A 133 18.75 12.00 -9.70
CA ILE A 133 18.11 12.96 -8.79
C ILE A 133 19.12 13.98 -8.23
N SER A 134 20.36 13.56 -7.94
CA SER A 134 21.46 14.45 -7.52
C SER A 134 21.87 15.47 -8.58
N THR A 135 21.47 15.27 -9.84
CA THR A 135 21.71 16.21 -10.95
C THR A 135 20.43 16.90 -11.44
N ASN A 136 19.38 16.92 -10.60
CA ASN A 136 18.05 17.49 -10.89
C ASN A 136 17.38 16.89 -12.13
N GLN A 137 17.65 15.62 -12.43
CA GLN A 137 16.96 14.85 -13.47
C GLN A 137 15.84 14.02 -12.85
N ASN A 138 14.87 13.60 -13.66
CA ASN A 138 13.90 12.58 -13.23
C ASN A 138 14.64 11.26 -12.99
N GLY A 139 14.41 10.62 -11.85
CA GLY A 139 14.99 9.32 -11.53
C GLY A 139 14.37 8.14 -12.31
N GLU A 140 13.15 8.32 -12.81
CA GLU A 140 12.34 7.33 -13.57
C GLU A 140 11.81 6.11 -12.76
N TYR A 141 11.94 6.10 -11.44
CA TYR A 141 11.36 5.05 -10.59
C TYR A 141 9.85 5.22 -10.36
N THR A 142 9.12 4.10 -10.35
CA THR A 142 7.76 4.05 -9.78
C THR A 142 7.80 4.14 -8.26
N GLU A 143 6.67 4.40 -7.60
CA GLU A 143 6.59 4.39 -6.14
C GLU A 143 6.89 2.99 -5.54
N GLU A 144 6.65 1.90 -6.28
CA GLU A 144 7.04 0.55 -5.86
C GLU A 144 8.56 0.40 -5.82
N GLN A 145 9.24 0.87 -6.87
CA GLN A 145 10.70 0.82 -6.95
C GLN A 145 11.37 1.74 -5.92
N LYS A 146 10.74 2.88 -5.59
CA LYS A 146 11.21 3.76 -4.52
C LYS A 146 11.16 3.07 -3.16
N LEU A 147 10.04 2.44 -2.81
CA LEU A 147 9.88 1.69 -1.57
C LEU A 147 10.81 0.46 -1.50
N ALA A 148 11.06 -0.21 -2.62
CA ALA A 148 12.02 -1.32 -2.67
C ALA A 148 13.47 -0.84 -2.54
N ALA A 149 13.76 0.41 -2.95
CA ALA A 149 15.10 0.98 -2.98
C ALA A 149 15.52 1.69 -1.67
N ASP A 150 14.57 2.15 -0.85
CA ASP A 150 14.83 2.74 0.48
C ASP A 150 14.93 1.63 1.52
N VAL A 151 16.06 0.92 1.54
CA VAL A 151 16.20 -0.32 2.33
C VAL A 151 16.52 -0.07 3.80
N ASN A 152 16.93 1.16 4.15
CA ASN A 152 17.15 1.56 5.54
C ASN A 152 15.98 2.32 6.18
N ASP A 153 14.91 2.61 5.42
CA ASP A 153 13.71 3.33 5.86
C ASP A 153 14.04 4.74 6.40
N ASP A 154 15.00 5.44 5.77
CA ASP A 154 15.40 6.80 6.14
C ASP A 154 14.70 7.90 5.32
N GLY A 155 13.96 7.52 4.28
CA GLY A 155 13.23 8.40 3.38
C GLY A 155 14.05 8.95 2.21
N GLN A 156 15.31 8.53 2.05
CA GLN A 156 16.22 9.05 1.02
C GLN A 156 16.96 7.92 0.27
N ILE A 157 16.43 7.50 -0.86
CA ILE A 157 17.11 6.54 -1.76
C ILE A 157 18.46 7.08 -2.22
N ASN A 158 19.56 6.50 -1.69
CA ASN A 158 20.91 7.00 -1.90
C ASN A 158 21.98 5.88 -1.98
N ALA A 159 23.26 6.24 -1.89
CA ALA A 159 24.37 5.29 -1.97
C ALA A 159 24.49 4.36 -0.74
N VAL A 160 23.89 4.73 0.41
CA VAL A 160 23.77 3.86 1.58
C VAL A 160 22.89 2.66 1.25
N ASP A 161 21.75 2.85 0.60
CA ASP A 161 20.86 1.76 0.21
C ASP A 161 21.51 0.78 -0.76
N ALA A 162 22.16 1.30 -1.80
CA ALA A 162 22.91 0.46 -2.73
C ALA A 162 24.01 -0.35 -2.02
N SER A 163 24.64 0.22 -0.99
CA SER A 163 25.65 -0.48 -0.19
C SER A 163 25.02 -1.55 0.71
N ASN A 164 23.85 -1.29 1.28
CA ASN A 164 23.07 -2.22 2.08
C ASN A 164 22.55 -3.41 1.25
N ILE A 165 22.04 -3.16 0.05
CA ILE A 165 21.65 -4.19 -0.93
C ILE A 165 22.86 -5.07 -1.28
N LEU A 166 24.04 -4.49 -1.57
CA LEU A 166 25.25 -5.27 -1.84
C LEU A 166 25.74 -6.08 -0.64
N ALA A 167 25.63 -5.53 0.57
CA ALA A 167 25.97 -6.24 1.81
C ALA A 167 25.05 -7.44 2.03
N TYR A 168 23.73 -7.26 1.83
CA TYR A 168 22.74 -8.33 1.91
C TYR A 168 22.92 -9.39 0.83
N TYR A 169 23.10 -9.01 -0.44
CA TYR A 169 23.44 -9.93 -1.53
C TYR A 169 24.69 -10.76 -1.22
N THR A 170 25.72 -10.13 -0.63
CA THR A 170 26.94 -10.82 -0.19
C THR A 170 26.66 -11.79 0.95
N TYR A 171 25.83 -11.42 1.93
CA TYR A 171 25.38 -12.30 3.01
C TYR A 171 24.62 -13.51 2.47
N VAL A 172 23.59 -13.31 1.65
CA VAL A 172 22.79 -14.36 0.99
C VAL A 172 23.68 -15.30 0.17
N SER A 173 24.66 -14.76 -0.55
CA SER A 173 25.60 -15.52 -1.38
C SER A 173 26.65 -16.32 -0.60
N THR A 174 26.85 -16.06 0.70
CA THR A 174 27.94 -16.65 1.49
C THR A 174 27.51 -17.34 2.79
N THR A 175 26.29 -17.10 3.26
CA THR A 175 25.71 -17.77 4.44
C THR A 175 25.54 -19.28 4.19
N LYS A 176 25.58 -20.04 5.29
CA LYS A 176 25.29 -21.48 5.32
C LYS A 176 24.12 -21.82 6.26
N ASP A 177 23.65 -20.81 6.98
CA ASP A 177 22.50 -20.85 7.85
C ASP A 177 21.27 -20.34 7.07
N ASP A 178 20.08 -20.46 7.66
CA ASP A 178 18.85 -19.95 7.04
C ASP A 178 18.96 -18.44 6.75
N ILE A 179 18.53 -18.04 5.55
CA ILE A 179 18.54 -16.64 5.11
C ILE A 179 17.46 -15.88 5.88
N VAL A 180 17.86 -14.85 6.62
CA VAL A 180 16.93 -13.87 7.20
C VAL A 180 16.58 -12.80 6.15
N PRO A 181 15.36 -12.21 6.17
CA PRO A 181 15.01 -11.09 5.31
C PRO A 181 15.94 -9.87 5.47
N ILE A 182 15.99 -8.99 4.46
CA ILE A 182 16.93 -7.85 4.45
C ILE A 182 16.67 -6.84 5.58
N ASP A 183 15.41 -6.57 5.95
CA ASP A 183 15.10 -5.66 7.05
C ASP A 183 15.62 -6.21 8.39
N GLU A 184 15.49 -7.52 8.59
CA GLU A 184 16.04 -8.27 9.72
C GLU A 184 17.57 -8.34 9.72
N TYR A 185 18.19 -8.36 8.53
CA TYR A 185 19.64 -8.30 8.37
C TYR A 185 20.19 -6.92 8.74
N LEU A 186 19.58 -5.85 8.23
CA LEU A 186 20.04 -4.48 8.46
C LEU A 186 19.86 -4.04 9.92
N LYS A 187 18.85 -4.53 10.63
CA LYS A 187 18.68 -4.36 12.09
C LYS A 187 19.82 -4.96 12.94
N LYS A 188 20.72 -5.76 12.36
CA LYS A 188 21.83 -6.45 13.05
C LYS A 188 23.22 -5.86 12.73
N MET A 189 23.30 -4.82 11.88
CA MET A 189 24.55 -4.13 11.49
C MET A 189 24.93 -3.00 12.43
#